data_AF-A0A0F7RXZ9-F1
#
_entry.id   AF-A0A0F7RXZ9-F1
#
_cell.length_a   1.000
_cell.length_b   1.000
_cell.length_c   1.000
_cell.angle_alpha   90.00
_cell.angle_beta   90.00
_cell.angle_gamma   90.00
#
_symmetry.space_group_name_H-M   'P 1'
#
loop_
_entity.id
_entity.type
_entity.pdbx_description
1 polymer ?
#
loop_
_entity_poly.entity_id
_entity_poly.type
_entity_poly.pdbx_seq_one_letter_code
_entity_poly.pdbx_strand_id
1 'polypeptide(L)'
;MTKALILAEDSATSFALKKPSLAFEIDFLSHGNHKFRYLNYDPDTSCYDITLERKSKTHWRMTVGETEDDRDLDTLNSHQTTTRFCTDKLVIKVTRKPHNTR
;
A
#
# COMPACT_ATOMS: atom_id res chain seq x y z
N MET A 1 4.15 -21.54 3.09
CA MET A 1 5.37 -20.98 3.70
C MET A 1 5.31 -19.47 3.57
N THR A 2 5.28 -18.76 4.69
CA THR A 2 5.30 -17.28 4.75
C THR A 2 6.67 -16.80 4.29
N LYS A 3 6.72 -16.11 3.15
CA LYS A 3 7.94 -15.61 2.53
C LYS A 3 8.30 -14.28 3.20
N ALA A 4 9.46 -14.24 3.85
CA ALA A 4 9.81 -13.25 4.88
C ALA A 4 9.75 -11.79 4.41
N LEU A 5 8.91 -11.00 5.09
CA LEU A 5 8.93 -9.54 5.10
C LEU A 5 9.95 -9.12 6.16
N ILE A 6 10.92 -8.27 5.81
CA ILE A 6 11.96 -7.82 6.76
C ILE A 6 11.50 -6.50 7.33
N LEU A 7 11.26 -6.43 8.64
CA LEU A 7 10.96 -5.19 9.34
C LEU A 7 12.28 -4.44 9.61
N ALA A 8 12.31 -3.14 9.38
CA ALA A 8 13.51 -2.34 9.69
C ALA A 8 13.57 -1.95 11.18
N GLU A 9 12.42 -1.88 11.85
CA GLU A 9 12.29 -1.47 13.25
C GLU A 9 11.16 -2.24 13.95
N ASP A 10 11.23 -2.32 15.29
CA ASP A 10 10.17 -2.94 16.13
C ASP A 10 8.83 -2.22 16.02
N SER A 11 8.85 -0.95 15.60
CA SER A 11 7.66 -0.16 15.27
C SER A 11 6.90 -0.71 14.05
N ALA A 12 7.55 -1.56 13.24
CA ALA A 12 7.05 -2.11 11.99
C ALA A 12 6.55 -1.04 10.99
N THR A 13 7.09 0.18 11.09
CA THR A 13 6.71 1.32 10.23
C THR A 13 7.40 1.31 8.88
N SER A 14 8.48 0.54 8.74
CA SER A 14 9.21 0.34 7.49
C SER A 14 9.61 -1.13 7.34
N PHE A 15 9.58 -1.60 6.10
CA PHE A 15 9.94 -2.97 5.76
C PHE A 15 10.54 -3.04 4.36
N ALA A 16 11.30 -4.10 4.10
CA ALA A 16 11.91 -4.38 2.81
C ALA A 16 11.62 -5.80 2.34
N LEU A 17 11.61 -5.98 1.02
CA LEU A 17 11.42 -7.28 0.39
C LEU A 17 12.78 -7.92 0.12
N LYS A 18 13.00 -9.11 0.66
CA LYS A 18 14.20 -9.90 0.31
C LYS A 18 14.18 -10.42 -1.12
N LYS A 19 12.99 -10.68 -1.65
CA LYS A 19 12.76 -11.21 -3.00
C LYS A 19 11.58 -10.47 -3.64
N PRO A 20 11.81 -9.48 -4.51
CA PRO A 20 10.74 -8.66 -5.09
C PRO A 20 9.82 -9.46 -6.01
N SER A 21 10.25 -10.61 -6.55
CA SER A 21 9.36 -11.48 -7.35
C SER A 21 8.22 -12.14 -6.56
N LEU A 22 8.16 -11.96 -5.24
CA LEU A 22 7.16 -12.59 -4.38
C LEU A 22 6.03 -11.61 -4.07
N ALA A 23 4.84 -11.95 -4.55
CA ALA A 23 3.62 -11.25 -4.17
C ALA A 23 3.32 -11.37 -2.68
N PHE A 24 2.76 -10.31 -2.10
CA PHE A 24 2.32 -10.27 -0.70
C PHE A 24 1.13 -9.33 -0.51
N GLU A 25 0.44 -9.51 0.62
CA GLU A 25 -0.66 -8.67 1.08
C GLU A 25 -0.37 -8.20 2.52
N ILE A 26 -0.69 -6.95 2.83
CA ILE A 26 -0.69 -6.40 4.18
C ILE A 26 -2.11 -5.99 4.53
N ASP A 27 -2.62 -6.54 5.63
CA ASP A 27 -3.92 -6.18 6.21
C ASP A 27 -3.75 -5.13 7.32
N PHE A 28 -4.28 -3.93 7.11
CA PHE A 28 -4.28 -2.84 8.08
C PHE A 28 -5.58 -2.88 8.92
N LEU A 29 -5.61 -3.77 9.91
CA LEU A 29 -6.81 -4.09 10.69
C LEU A 29 -7.32 -2.91 11.55
N SER A 30 -6.42 -2.22 12.26
CA SER A 30 -6.79 -1.16 13.22
C SER A 30 -7.37 0.11 12.57
N HIS A 31 -7.24 0.25 11.25
CA HIS A 31 -7.56 1.48 10.53
C HIS A 31 -8.60 1.26 9.43
N GLY A 32 -9.62 0.44 9.68
CA GLY A 32 -10.73 0.25 8.74
C GLY A 32 -10.58 -0.94 7.78
N ASN A 33 -9.69 -1.89 8.11
CA ASN A 33 -9.46 -3.12 7.36
C ASN A 33 -9.10 -2.84 5.89
N HIS A 34 -8.11 -1.97 5.68
CA HIS A 34 -7.55 -1.75 4.35
C HIS A 34 -6.57 -2.86 3.99
N LYS A 35 -6.48 -3.15 2.70
CA LYS A 35 -5.50 -4.10 2.16
C LYS A 35 -4.57 -3.41 1.19
N PHE A 36 -3.29 -3.69 1.34
CA PHE A 36 -2.26 -3.34 0.37
C PHE A 36 -1.78 -4.65 -0.26
N ARG A 37 -1.80 -4.74 -1.60
CA ARG A 37 -1.28 -5.89 -2.34
C ARG A 37 -0.17 -5.45 -3.26
N TYR A 38 0.91 -6.21 -3.25
CA TYR A 38 2.03 -6.12 -4.19
C TYR A 38 2.04 -7.38 -5.05
N LEU A 39 2.08 -7.22 -6.38
CA LEU A 39 2.04 -8.32 -7.33
C LEU A 39 2.72 -7.95 -8.66
N ASN A 40 2.87 -8.95 -9.54
CA ASN A 40 3.30 -8.77 -10.93
C ASN A 40 4.65 -8.04 -11.10
N TYR A 41 5.62 -8.33 -10.23
CA TYR A 41 6.99 -7.82 -10.39
C TYR A 41 7.62 -8.35 -11.68
N ASP A 42 8.09 -7.43 -12.51
CA ASP A 42 8.83 -7.69 -13.74
C ASP A 42 10.33 -7.44 -13.50
N PRO A 43 11.19 -8.47 -13.59
CA PRO A 43 12.61 -8.33 -13.34
C PRO A 43 13.34 -7.51 -14.41
N ASP A 44 12.80 -7.37 -15.62
CA ASP A 44 13.46 -6.64 -16.71
C ASP A 44 13.28 -5.13 -16.54
N THR A 45 12.11 -4.71 -16.03
CA THR A 45 11.76 -3.30 -15.83
C THR A 45 11.83 -2.84 -14.37
N SER A 46 11.99 -3.77 -13.43
CA SER A 46 11.84 -3.53 -11.98
C SER A 46 10.49 -2.95 -11.57
N CYS A 47 9.48 -3.06 -12.44
CA CYS A 47 8.14 -2.53 -12.19
C CYS A 47 7.22 -3.59 -11.58
N TYR A 48 6.22 -3.15 -10.81
CA TYR A 48 5.26 -4.00 -10.12
C TYR A 48 3.93 -3.28 -9.96
N ASP A 49 2.86 -4.06 -9.71
CA ASP A 49 1.53 -3.51 -9.52
C ASP A 49 1.22 -3.44 -8.02
N ILE A 50 0.68 -2.30 -7.60
CA ILE A 50 0.12 -2.10 -6.27
C ILE A 50 -1.39 -1.99 -6.38
N THR A 51 -2.10 -2.78 -5.59
CA THR A 51 -3.55 -2.67 -5.44
C THR A 51 -3.90 -2.30 -4.01
N LEU A 52 -4.69 -1.23 -3.85
CA LEU A 52 -5.27 -0.85 -2.57
C LEU A 52 -6.73 -1.24 -2.56
N GLU A 53 -7.16 -1.82 -1.45
CA GLU A 53 -8.56 -2.14 -1.19
C GLU A 53 -8.98 -1.51 0.13
N ARG A 54 -10.14 -0.86 0.14
CA ARG A 54 -10.81 -0.45 1.37
C ARG A 54 -12.10 -1.21 1.56
N LYS A 55 -12.40 -1.54 2.81
CA LYS A 55 -13.75 -1.99 3.17
C LYS A 55 -14.77 -0.88 2.93
N SER A 56 -15.99 -1.26 2.55
CA SER A 56 -17.11 -0.33 2.42
C SER A 56 -17.47 0.32 3.77
N LYS A 57 -17.82 1.62 3.73
CA LYS A 57 -18.23 2.45 4.89
C LYS A 57 -17.15 2.80 5.94
N THR A 58 -15.86 2.67 5.63
CA THR A 58 -14.79 3.16 6.52
C THR A 58 -14.65 4.70 6.50
N HIS A 59 -14.27 5.31 7.64
CA HIS A 59 -13.83 6.71 7.73
C HIS A 59 -12.34 6.89 7.43
N TRP A 60 -11.64 5.81 7.09
CA TRP A 60 -10.22 5.80 6.79
C TRP A 60 -9.97 5.75 5.28
N ARG A 61 -8.82 6.27 4.89
CA ARG A 61 -8.30 6.33 3.52
C ARG A 61 -6.87 5.81 3.57
N MET A 62 -6.52 5.01 2.59
CA MET A 62 -5.15 4.61 2.30
C MET A 62 -4.66 5.31 1.03
N THR A 63 -3.44 5.82 1.07
CA THR A 63 -2.71 6.35 -0.09
C THR A 63 -1.34 5.71 -0.19
N VAL A 64 -0.83 5.63 -1.41
CA VAL A 64 0.54 5.23 -1.72
C VAL A 64 1.15 6.23 -2.69
N GLY A 65 2.42 6.55 -2.47
CA GLY A 65 3.22 7.35 -3.38
C GLY A 65 4.72 7.13 -3.16
N GLU A 66 5.56 7.71 -4.01
CA GLU A 66 7.02 7.56 -3.92
C GLU A 66 7.62 8.37 -2.75
N THR A 67 7.05 9.55 -2.48
CA THR A 67 7.40 10.39 -1.33
C THR A 67 6.27 10.47 -0.30
N GLU A 68 6.54 11.15 0.80
CA GLU A 68 5.52 11.36 1.84
C GLU A 68 4.36 12.23 1.35
N ASP A 69 4.60 13.19 0.47
CA ASP A 69 3.56 14.11 0.03
C ASP A 69 2.75 13.56 -1.15
N ASP A 70 3.30 12.57 -1.83
CA ASP A 70 2.70 11.94 -3.01
C ASP A 70 1.48 11.08 -2.66
N ARG A 71 0.56 11.04 -3.63
CA ARG A 71 -0.70 10.30 -3.54
C ARG A 71 -1.04 9.68 -4.89
N ASP A 72 -0.05 9.05 -5.51
CA ASP A 72 -0.14 8.44 -6.83
C ASP A 72 -1.24 7.37 -6.90
N LEU A 73 -1.52 6.72 -5.76
CA LEU A 73 -2.62 5.78 -5.61
C LEU A 73 -3.47 6.10 -4.38
N ASP A 74 -4.80 6.13 -4.56
CA ASP A 74 -5.72 6.64 -3.56
C ASP A 74 -7.08 5.92 -3.48
N THR A 75 -7.46 5.52 -2.26
CA THR A 75 -8.76 4.90 -1.95
C THR A 75 -9.87 5.89 -1.53
N LEU A 76 -9.70 7.21 -1.66
CA LEU A 76 -10.72 8.19 -1.26
C LEU A 76 -12.03 7.99 -2.03
N ASN A 77 -11.92 7.87 -3.36
CA ASN A 77 -13.08 7.86 -4.27
C ASN A 77 -13.42 6.46 -4.79
N SER A 78 -12.56 5.45 -4.58
CA SER A 78 -12.81 4.07 -5.01
C SER A 78 -12.67 3.07 -3.86
N HIS A 79 -13.40 1.96 -3.95
CA HIS A 79 -13.22 0.82 -3.06
C HIS A 79 -11.93 0.05 -3.34
N GLN A 80 -11.54 0.02 -4.60
CA GLN A 80 -10.33 -0.63 -5.07
C GLN A 80 -9.67 0.24 -6.12
N THR A 81 -8.35 0.37 -6.05
CA THR A 81 -7.57 1.08 -7.06
C THR A 81 -6.24 0.36 -7.26
N THR A 82 -5.76 0.36 -8.48
CA THR A 82 -4.53 -0.33 -8.88
C THR A 82 -3.73 0.58 -9.78
N THR A 83 -2.42 0.63 -9.55
CA THR A 83 -1.48 1.26 -10.49
C THR A 83 -0.16 0.50 -10.50
N ARG A 84 0.64 0.76 -11.52
CA ARG A 84 1.99 0.20 -11.69
C ARG A 84 3.02 1.22 -11.22
N PHE A 85 3.98 0.75 -10.44
CA PHE A 85 5.11 1.54 -9.96
C PHE A 85 6.41 0.93 -10.48
N CYS A 86 7.43 1.76 -10.68
CA CYS A 86 8.77 1.37 -11.14
C CYS A 86 9.86 2.00 -10.25
N THR A 87 9.58 2.08 -8.95
CA THR A 87 10.43 2.73 -7.94
C THR A 87 10.85 1.72 -6.87
N ASP A 88 11.98 1.96 -6.22
CA ASP A 88 12.52 1.11 -5.16
C ASP A 88 11.89 1.39 -3.78
N LYS A 89 11.19 2.52 -3.63
CA LYS A 89 10.61 2.97 -2.38
C LYS A 89 9.18 3.45 -2.57
N LEU A 90 8.32 3.05 -1.63
CA LEU A 90 6.96 3.57 -1.51
C LEU A 90 6.66 3.97 -0.07
N VAL A 91 5.82 4.99 0.07
CA VAL A 91 5.24 5.42 1.33
C VAL A 91 3.77 5.03 1.35
N ILE A 92 3.38 4.22 2.32
CA ILE A 92 1.97 3.87 2.58
C ILE A 92 1.47 4.76 3.71
N LYS A 93 0.42 5.54 3.46
CA LYS A 93 -0.24 6.36 4.49
C LYS A 93 -1.66 5.89 4.70
N VAL A 94 -2.04 5.70 5.98
CA VAL A 94 -3.43 5.43 6.37
C VAL A 94 -3.90 6.56 7.27
N THR A 95 -4.87 7.33 6.80
CA THR A 95 -5.36 8.54 7.47
C THR A 95 -6.88 8.58 7.52
N ARG A 96 -7.45 9.46 8.36
CA ARG A 96 -8.87 9.76 8.26
C ARG A 96 -9.17 10.40 6.90
N LYS A 97 -10.34 10.10 6.35
CA LYS A 97 -10.90 10.83 5.22
C LYS A 97 -11.09 12.30 5.62
N PRO A 98 -10.89 13.25 4.69
CA PRO A 98 -11.28 14.63 4.95
C PRO A 98 -12.77 14.68 5.31
N HIS A 99 -13.10 15.42 6.37
CA HIS A 99 -14.49 15.75 6.65
C HIS A 99 -14.97 16.69 5.55
N ASN A 100 -15.92 16.24 4.73
CA ASN A 100 -16.70 17.18 3.93
C ASN A 100 -17.64 17.92 4.90
N THR A 101 -17.19 19.05 5.44
CA THR A 101 -18.09 20.11 5.88
C THR A 101 -18.79 20.62 4.63
N ARG A 102 -20.02 20.15 4.41
CA ARG A 102 -20.97 20.79 3.50
C ARG A 102 -21.58 22.00 4.21
#